data_AF-A0A3Q2Y5W4-F1
#
_entry.id   AF-A0A3Q2Y5W4-F1
#
_cell.length_a   1.000
_cell.length_b   1.000
_cell.length_c   1.000
_cell.angle_alpha   90.00
_cell.angle_beta   90.00
_cell.angle_gamma   90.00
#
_symmetry.space_group_name_H-M   'P 1'
#
loop_
_entity.id
_entity.type
_entity.pdbx_description
1 polymer ?
#
loop_
_entity_poly.entity_id
_entity_poly.type
_entity_poly.pdbx_seq_one_letter_code
_entity_poly.pdbx_strand_id
1 'polypeptide(L)'
;RCPEESRLSRDILVFLTGQEEIDTACEMLFERMRMLGPDVPQLIILPVYSALPSEMQTRIFDPAPLGSRKVIIATNIAETSLTIDGIYYVVDPGFVKQIVYNSKSGIDQLVVTPISQAQAKQRSGRAGRTGPGKCYRLYTERAYRDEMLTSNVPEIQRTNLASTVLSLKAMGINDLLAFDFMDSPPMETLITAMEQLYTLGALDDEGLLTRLGRRMAEFPLEPMLCKMLIMSVHLGCSEEMLTIVSMLSVQNVFYRPKVQHAQHVRRKKKTPIAL
;
A
#
# COMPACT_ATOMS: atom_id res chain seq x y z
N ARG A 1 -41.47 -9.28 1.99
CA ARG A 1 -41.04 -8.00 2.63
C ARG A 1 -40.03 -8.37 3.70
N CYS A 2 -38.76 -7.99 3.57
CA CYS A 2 -37.79 -8.16 4.68
C CYS A 2 -38.16 -7.18 5.80
N PRO A 3 -38.15 -7.60 7.08
CA PRO A 3 -38.45 -6.72 8.20
C PRO A 3 -37.47 -5.54 8.25
N GLU A 4 -37.95 -4.35 8.58
CA GLU A 4 -37.16 -3.10 8.57
C GLU A 4 -35.92 -3.16 9.47
N GLU A 5 -35.96 -3.97 10.54
CA GLU A 5 -34.83 -4.25 11.44
C GLU A 5 -33.62 -4.88 10.71
N SER A 6 -33.85 -5.63 9.62
CA SER A 6 -32.79 -6.25 8.79
C SER A 6 -32.08 -5.28 7.84
N ARG A 7 -32.56 -4.04 7.70
CA ARG A 7 -31.95 -3.03 6.82
C ARG A 7 -30.87 -2.20 7.52
N LEU A 8 -30.90 -2.11 8.85
CA LEU A 8 -29.91 -1.37 9.64
C LEU A 8 -28.59 -2.15 9.80
N SER A 9 -28.63 -3.48 9.76
CA SER A 9 -27.46 -4.37 9.84
C SER A 9 -26.67 -4.51 8.52
N ARG A 10 -26.65 -3.46 7.71
CA ARG A 10 -26.06 -3.47 6.36
C ARG A 10 -24.97 -2.41 6.28
N ASP A 11 -23.75 -2.86 6.47
CA ASP A 11 -22.58 -2.00 6.58
C ASP A 11 -22.07 -1.56 5.20
N ILE A 12 -21.32 -0.46 5.23
CA ILE A 12 -20.80 0.21 4.05
C ILE A 12 -19.28 0.09 4.04
N LEU A 13 -18.70 -0.25 2.89
CA LEU A 13 -17.28 -0.22 2.62
C LEU A 13 -16.97 0.84 1.55
N VAL A 14 -16.11 1.78 1.86
CA VAL A 14 -15.66 2.84 0.95
C VAL A 14 -14.18 2.62 0.64
N PHE A 15 -13.81 2.61 -0.64
CA PHE A 15 -12.42 2.55 -1.06
C PHE A 15 -11.84 3.95 -1.27
N LEU A 16 -10.70 4.25 -0.65
CA LEU A 16 -9.91 5.46 -0.87
C LEU A 16 -8.42 5.12 -1.01
N THR A 17 -7.58 6.06 -1.44
CA THR A 17 -6.23 5.72 -1.89
C THR A 17 -5.16 5.79 -0.81
N GLY A 18 -5.40 6.50 0.30
CA GLY A 18 -4.42 6.64 1.36
C GLY A 18 -4.93 7.27 2.64
N GLN A 19 -4.06 7.32 3.65
CA GLN A 19 -4.37 7.78 5.00
C GLN A 19 -4.98 9.20 5.03
N GLU A 20 -4.36 10.17 4.35
CA GLU A 20 -4.82 11.57 4.40
C GLU A 20 -6.24 11.72 3.85
N GLU A 21 -6.55 11.05 2.75
CA GLU A 21 -7.89 11.03 2.15
C GLU A 21 -8.90 10.35 3.08
N ILE A 22 -8.51 9.21 3.68
CA ILE A 22 -9.35 8.46 4.62
C ILE A 22 -9.68 9.30 5.84
N ASP A 23 -8.68 9.90 6.50
CA ASP A 23 -8.89 10.71 7.70
C ASP A 23 -9.76 11.93 7.39
N THR A 24 -9.55 12.57 6.24
CA THR A 24 -10.38 13.71 5.79
C THR A 24 -11.81 13.29 5.52
N ALA A 25 -12.03 12.16 4.84
CA ALA A 25 -13.37 11.63 4.59
C ALA A 25 -14.09 11.25 5.91
N CYS A 26 -13.37 10.67 6.87
CA CYS A 26 -13.89 10.37 8.21
C CYS A 26 -14.37 11.64 8.92
N GLU A 27 -13.55 12.70 8.93
CA GLU A 27 -13.89 14.00 9.53
C GLU A 27 -15.13 14.62 8.86
N MET A 28 -15.16 14.66 7.52
CA MET A 28 -16.29 15.20 6.76
C MET A 28 -17.59 14.42 7.00
N LEU A 29 -17.52 13.08 7.02
CA LEU A 29 -18.68 12.23 7.32
C LEU A 29 -19.17 12.45 8.74
N PHE A 30 -18.27 12.57 9.70
CA PHE A 30 -18.63 12.83 11.10
C PHE A 30 -19.36 14.18 11.25
N GLU A 31 -18.85 15.25 10.65
CA GLU A 31 -19.50 16.56 10.64
C GLU A 31 -20.87 16.52 9.94
N ARG A 32 -20.95 15.80 8.81
CA ARG A 32 -22.22 15.66 8.07
C ARG A 32 -23.28 14.90 8.86
N MET A 33 -22.88 13.85 9.57
CA MET A 33 -23.78 13.11 10.46
C MET A 33 -24.31 13.97 11.61
N ARG A 34 -23.49 14.85 12.17
CA ARG A 34 -23.94 15.81 13.20
C ARG A 34 -24.99 16.80 12.67
N MET A 35 -24.87 17.21 11.40
CA MET A 35 -25.82 18.14 10.76
C MET A 35 -27.16 17.50 10.40
N LEU A 36 -27.20 16.18 10.17
CA LEU A 36 -28.43 15.46 9.80
C LEU A 36 -29.43 15.33 10.95
N GLY A 37 -29.01 15.60 12.19
CA GLY A 37 -29.88 15.57 13.36
C GLY A 37 -30.20 14.15 13.87
N PRO A 38 -31.08 14.03 14.88
CA PRO A 38 -31.37 12.77 15.56
C PRO A 38 -32.29 11.83 14.76
N ASP A 39 -32.90 12.29 13.67
CA ASP A 39 -33.82 11.50 12.84
C ASP A 39 -33.10 10.44 12.00
N VAL A 40 -31.77 10.51 11.92
CA VAL A 40 -30.93 9.55 11.20
C VAL A 40 -30.22 8.63 12.20
N PRO A 41 -30.27 7.29 11.99
CA PRO A 41 -29.51 6.32 12.77
C PRO A 41 -28.03 6.67 12.89
N GLN A 42 -27.42 6.35 14.03
CA GLN A 42 -26.00 6.62 14.26
C GLN A 42 -25.13 5.87 13.24
N LEU A 43 -24.13 6.57 12.69
CA LEU A 43 -23.14 5.99 11.78
C LEU A 43 -21.79 5.86 12.50
N ILE A 44 -21.27 4.65 12.62
CA ILE A 44 -19.96 4.35 13.19
C ILE A 44 -18.94 4.39 12.06
N ILE A 45 -18.02 5.35 12.11
CA ILE A 45 -17.02 5.59 11.07
C ILE A 45 -15.70 4.98 11.51
N LEU A 46 -15.14 4.07 10.71
CA LEU A 46 -13.89 3.36 11.02
C LEU A 46 -12.90 3.45 9.84
N PRO A 47 -11.71 4.05 10.04
CA PRO A 47 -10.66 4.07 9.03
C PRO A 47 -9.85 2.76 9.03
N VAL A 48 -9.36 2.33 7.87
CA VAL A 48 -8.44 1.18 7.75
C VAL A 48 -7.37 1.43 6.69
N TYR A 49 -6.11 1.41 7.10
CA TYR A 49 -4.95 1.52 6.23
C TYR A 49 -3.74 0.86 6.89
N SER A 50 -2.69 0.55 6.11
CA SER A 50 -1.57 -0.30 6.53
C SER A 50 -0.81 0.19 7.77
N ALA A 51 -0.73 1.51 7.98
CA ALA A 51 -0.03 2.11 9.13
C ALA A 51 -0.88 2.21 10.40
N LEU A 52 -2.14 1.77 10.39
CA LEU A 52 -3.05 1.89 11.53
C LEU A 52 -2.67 0.86 12.62
N PRO A 53 -2.67 1.23 13.92
CA PRO A 53 -2.40 0.27 15.01
C PRO A 53 -3.36 -0.93 15.01
N SER A 54 -2.85 -2.11 15.37
CA SER A 54 -3.62 -3.38 15.32
C SER A 54 -4.90 -3.35 16.16
N GLU A 55 -4.88 -2.68 17.31
CA GLU A 55 -6.07 -2.53 18.16
C GLU A 55 -7.20 -1.78 17.42
N MET A 56 -6.86 -0.72 16.68
CA MET A 56 -7.80 0.04 15.86
C MET A 56 -8.27 -0.74 14.63
N GLN A 57 -7.39 -1.55 14.02
CA GLN A 57 -7.76 -2.48 12.95
C GLN A 57 -8.68 -3.61 13.42
N THR A 58 -8.69 -3.97 14.70
CA THR A 58 -9.57 -5.05 15.19
C THR A 58 -11.02 -4.57 15.28
N ARG A 59 -11.23 -3.28 15.57
CA ARG A 59 -12.57 -2.67 15.72
C ARG A 59 -13.46 -2.76 14.50
N ILE A 60 -12.89 -2.94 13.30
CA ILE A 60 -13.70 -3.13 12.08
C ILE A 60 -14.43 -4.46 12.03
N PHE A 61 -14.01 -5.44 12.81
CA PHE A 61 -14.69 -6.75 12.90
C PHE A 61 -15.85 -6.73 13.89
N ASP A 62 -15.89 -5.76 14.80
CA ASP A 62 -16.98 -5.67 15.78
C ASP A 62 -18.32 -5.38 15.07
N PRO A 63 -19.41 -6.06 15.46
CA PRO A 63 -20.73 -5.79 14.91
C PRO A 63 -21.21 -4.40 15.31
N ALA A 64 -21.98 -3.76 14.41
CA ALA A 64 -22.62 -2.49 14.74
C ALA A 64 -23.68 -2.70 15.86
N PRO A 65 -23.70 -1.86 16.90
CA PRO A 65 -24.78 -1.82 17.89
C PRO A 65 -26.15 -1.67 17.25
N LEU A 66 -27.18 -2.18 17.93
CA LEU A 66 -28.58 -2.08 17.47
C LEU A 66 -28.98 -0.63 17.21
N GLY A 67 -29.65 -0.39 16.08
CA GLY A 67 -30.07 0.95 15.66
C GLY A 67 -28.95 1.83 15.08
N SER A 68 -27.75 1.27 14.85
CA SER A 68 -26.65 1.96 14.19
C SER A 68 -26.19 1.23 12.92
N ARG A 69 -25.39 1.91 12.10
CA ARG A 69 -24.74 1.35 10.91
C ARG A 69 -23.25 1.61 10.96
N LYS A 70 -22.42 0.69 10.47
CA LYS A 70 -20.98 0.89 10.36
C LYS A 70 -20.60 1.28 8.93
N VAL A 71 -19.70 2.26 8.79
CA VAL A 71 -19.01 2.60 7.54
C VAL A 71 -17.52 2.43 7.75
N ILE A 72 -16.90 1.67 6.86
CA ILE A 72 -15.48 1.38 6.87
C ILE A 72 -14.88 2.06 5.67
N ILE A 73 -13.89 2.92 5.91
CA ILE A 73 -13.20 3.66 4.86
C ILE A 73 -11.78 3.09 4.78
N ALA A 74 -11.50 2.37 3.71
CA ALA A 74 -10.32 1.52 3.60
C ALA A 74 -9.53 1.79 2.33
N THR A 75 -8.22 1.49 2.39
CA THR A 75 -7.42 1.30 1.17
C THR A 75 -7.71 -0.06 0.52
N ASN A 76 -6.93 -0.44 -0.48
CA ASN A 76 -6.96 -1.76 -1.12
C ASN A 76 -6.67 -2.93 -0.15
N ILE A 77 -6.31 -2.69 1.12
CA ILE A 77 -6.23 -3.75 2.13
C ILE A 77 -7.57 -4.50 2.32
N ALA A 78 -8.70 -3.81 2.12
CA ALA A 78 -10.02 -4.43 2.16
C ALA A 78 -10.38 -5.20 0.86
N GLU A 79 -9.59 -5.02 -0.21
CA GLU A 79 -9.82 -5.65 -1.52
C GLU A 79 -9.42 -7.13 -1.54
N THR A 80 -8.35 -7.49 -0.84
CA THR A 80 -7.80 -8.86 -0.79
C THR A 80 -7.65 -9.36 0.65
N SER A 81 -7.01 -8.58 1.52
CA SER A 81 -6.45 -9.08 2.80
C SER A 81 -7.43 -9.18 3.98
N LEU A 82 -8.60 -8.56 3.93
CA LEU A 82 -9.55 -8.54 5.07
C LEU A 82 -10.90 -9.14 4.70
N THR A 83 -11.48 -9.94 5.58
CA THR A 83 -12.85 -10.45 5.45
C THR A 83 -13.74 -9.79 6.49
N ILE A 84 -14.44 -8.74 6.08
CA ILE A 84 -15.34 -8.00 6.97
C ILE A 84 -16.76 -8.49 6.70
N ASP A 85 -17.38 -9.07 7.72
CA ASP A 85 -18.76 -9.51 7.65
C ASP A 85 -19.73 -8.33 7.72
N GLY A 86 -20.91 -8.50 7.14
CA GLY A 86 -21.97 -7.49 7.20
C GLY A 86 -21.87 -6.37 6.15
N ILE A 87 -20.88 -6.41 5.25
CA ILE A 87 -20.80 -5.46 4.13
C ILE A 87 -21.85 -5.78 3.07
N TYR A 88 -22.78 -4.83 2.87
CA TYR A 88 -23.81 -4.89 1.83
C TYR A 88 -23.68 -3.78 0.79
N TYR A 89 -22.98 -2.70 1.13
CA TYR A 89 -22.81 -1.54 0.28
C TYR A 89 -21.33 -1.30 0.06
N VAL A 90 -20.90 -1.20 -1.20
CA VAL A 90 -19.55 -0.78 -1.57
C VAL A 90 -19.63 0.54 -2.33
N VAL A 91 -18.76 1.48 -1.99
CA VAL A 91 -18.53 2.72 -2.75
C VAL A 91 -17.11 2.67 -3.31
N ASP A 92 -17.00 2.66 -4.64
CA ASP A 92 -15.74 2.48 -5.35
C ASP A 92 -15.45 3.66 -6.29
N PRO A 93 -14.54 4.56 -5.92
CA PRO A 93 -14.08 5.65 -6.78
C PRO A 93 -13.24 5.19 -7.98
N GLY A 94 -12.75 3.93 -7.99
CA GLY A 94 -11.98 3.41 -9.12
C GLY A 94 -10.49 3.70 -9.09
N PHE A 95 -9.92 4.08 -7.94
CA PHE A 95 -8.49 4.38 -7.80
C PHE A 95 -7.79 3.51 -6.77
N VAL A 96 -6.48 3.34 -6.96
CA VAL A 96 -5.56 2.70 -6.02
C VAL A 96 -4.22 3.43 -6.04
N LYS A 97 -3.54 3.46 -4.90
CA LYS A 97 -2.18 3.94 -4.80
C LYS A 97 -1.24 2.73 -4.85
N GLN A 98 -0.35 2.69 -5.83
CA GLN A 98 0.57 1.58 -6.04
C GLN A 98 1.98 2.06 -6.37
N ILE A 99 2.96 1.21 -6.09
CA ILE A 99 4.36 1.49 -6.40
C ILE A 99 4.56 1.25 -7.89
N VAL A 100 5.22 2.21 -8.54
CA VAL A 100 5.63 2.14 -9.95
C VAL A 100 7.12 2.49 -10.00
N TYR A 101 7.91 1.54 -10.46
CA TYR A 101 9.33 1.73 -10.71
C TYR A 101 9.56 2.42 -12.06
N ASN A 102 10.39 3.45 -12.06
CA ASN A 102 10.88 4.08 -13.28
C ASN A 102 12.35 3.70 -13.50
N SER A 103 12.62 2.83 -14.48
CA SER A 103 13.96 2.35 -14.83
C SER A 103 14.93 3.47 -15.16
N LYS A 104 14.46 4.51 -15.86
CA LYS A 104 15.31 5.63 -16.31
C LYS A 104 15.80 6.50 -15.16
N SER A 105 14.94 6.72 -14.16
CA SER A 105 15.33 7.47 -12.95
C SER A 105 15.87 6.60 -11.83
N GLY A 106 15.68 5.27 -11.90
CA GLY A 106 16.08 4.32 -10.87
C GLY A 106 15.32 4.44 -9.54
N ILE A 107 14.09 4.97 -9.57
CA ILE A 107 13.33 5.34 -8.36
C ILE A 107 11.95 4.69 -8.39
N ASP A 108 11.57 4.08 -7.26
CA ASP A 108 10.21 3.67 -6.95
C ASP A 108 9.36 4.88 -6.57
N GLN A 109 8.23 5.06 -7.24
CA GLN A 109 7.29 6.14 -6.97
C GLN A 109 5.94 5.59 -6.58
N LEU A 110 5.34 6.18 -5.55
CA LEU A 110 4.00 5.81 -5.10
C LEU A 110 2.97 6.69 -5.83
N VAL A 111 2.33 6.14 -6.85
CA VAL A 111 1.44 6.87 -7.77
C VAL A 111 -0.01 6.44 -7.57
N VAL A 112 -0.94 7.40 -7.64
CA VAL A 112 -2.37 7.11 -7.70
C VAL A 112 -2.74 6.79 -9.14
N THR A 113 -3.33 5.62 -9.35
CA THR A 113 -3.68 5.10 -10.68
C THR A 113 -5.08 4.53 -10.70
N PRO A 114 -5.76 4.51 -11.86
CA PRO A 114 -7.02 3.77 -12.01
C PRO A 114 -6.83 2.28 -11.70
N ILE A 115 -7.86 1.66 -11.13
CA ILE A 115 -7.87 0.21 -10.90
C ILE A 115 -8.12 -0.57 -12.19
N SER A 116 -7.75 -1.85 -12.20
CA SER A 116 -8.17 -2.75 -13.28
C SER A 116 -9.62 -3.23 -13.11
N GLN A 117 -10.20 -3.76 -14.18
CA GLN A 117 -11.51 -4.41 -14.17
C GLN A 117 -11.53 -5.58 -13.18
N ALA A 118 -10.44 -6.34 -13.08
CA ALA A 118 -10.29 -7.42 -12.10
C ALA A 118 -10.42 -6.90 -10.65
N GLN A 119 -9.75 -5.80 -10.31
CA GLN A 119 -9.86 -5.17 -8.99
C GLN A 119 -11.25 -4.62 -8.73
N ALA A 120 -11.83 -3.90 -9.69
CA ALA A 120 -13.19 -3.38 -9.61
C ALA A 120 -14.22 -4.50 -9.39
N LYS A 121 -13.99 -5.68 -9.99
CA LYS A 121 -14.80 -6.88 -9.74
C LYS A 121 -14.60 -7.41 -8.32
N GLN A 122 -13.36 -7.53 -7.83
CA GLN A 122 -13.09 -7.94 -6.45
C GLN A 122 -13.71 -6.99 -5.41
N ARG A 123 -13.56 -5.67 -5.60
CA ARG A 123 -14.18 -4.62 -4.78
C ARG A 123 -15.69 -4.77 -4.74
N SER A 124 -16.34 -4.90 -5.89
CA SER A 124 -17.79 -5.11 -5.95
C SER A 124 -18.23 -6.42 -5.30
N GLY A 125 -17.40 -7.46 -5.36
CA GLY A 125 -17.64 -8.76 -4.72
C GLY A 125 -17.68 -8.68 -3.19
N ARG A 126 -17.08 -7.64 -2.58
CA ARG A 126 -17.15 -7.43 -1.12
C ARG A 126 -18.56 -7.17 -0.62
N ALA A 127 -19.42 -6.55 -1.43
CA ALA A 127 -20.84 -6.35 -1.10
C ALA A 127 -21.67 -7.65 -1.17
N GLY A 128 -21.18 -8.69 -1.84
CA GLY A 128 -21.94 -9.91 -2.13
C GLY A 128 -21.66 -11.09 -1.20
N ARG A 129 -20.88 -10.90 -0.14
CA ARG A 129 -20.41 -12.02 0.71
C ARG A 129 -21.48 -12.57 1.65
N THR A 130 -22.24 -11.70 2.29
CA THR A 130 -23.28 -12.10 3.27
C THR A 130 -24.67 -12.23 2.63
N GLY A 131 -24.88 -11.63 1.46
CA GLY A 131 -26.17 -11.63 0.78
C GLY A 131 -26.22 -10.65 -0.39
N PRO A 132 -27.42 -10.37 -0.95
CA PRO A 132 -27.58 -9.43 -2.05
C PRO A 132 -27.18 -8.00 -1.66
N GLY A 133 -26.00 -7.57 -2.11
CA GLY A 133 -25.47 -6.22 -1.90
C GLY A 133 -25.56 -5.30 -3.12
N LYS A 134 -25.06 -4.07 -2.96
CA LYS A 134 -24.95 -3.08 -4.03
C LYS A 134 -23.53 -2.49 -4.06
N CYS A 135 -23.00 -2.31 -5.26
CA CYS A 135 -21.75 -1.61 -5.50
C CYS A 135 -22.04 -0.31 -6.27
N TYR A 136 -21.63 0.81 -5.70
CA TYR A 136 -21.72 2.15 -6.28
C TYR A 136 -20.35 2.53 -6.84
N ARG A 137 -20.19 2.41 -8.15
CA ARG A 137 -18.99 2.82 -8.87
C ARG A 137 -19.11 4.28 -9.27
N LEU A 138 -18.13 5.11 -8.92
CA LEU A 138 -18.15 6.55 -9.22
C LEU A 138 -17.52 6.89 -10.58
N TYR A 139 -17.64 5.97 -11.53
CA TYR A 139 -17.14 6.07 -12.89
C TYR A 139 -18.18 5.51 -13.86
N THR A 140 -18.13 5.95 -15.11
CA THR A 140 -19.09 5.50 -16.12
C THR A 140 -18.83 4.05 -16.53
N GLU A 141 -19.86 3.37 -17.03
CA GLU A 141 -19.71 2.04 -17.60
C GLU A 141 -18.74 2.03 -18.79
N ARG A 142 -18.70 3.13 -19.56
CA ARG A 142 -17.74 3.33 -20.65
C ARG A 142 -16.30 3.35 -20.13
N ALA A 143 -16.01 4.15 -19.10
CA ALA A 143 -14.68 4.20 -18.50
C ALA A 143 -14.23 2.82 -17.96
N TYR A 144 -15.16 2.08 -17.33
CA TYR A 144 -14.88 0.73 -16.88
C TYR A 144 -14.51 -0.23 -18.03
N ARG A 145 -15.19 -0.13 -19.17
CA ARG A 145 -15.00 -1.05 -20.31
C ARG A 145 -13.81 -0.69 -21.17
N ASP A 146 -13.62 0.60 -21.45
CA ASP A 146 -12.72 1.09 -22.50
C ASP A 146 -11.43 1.70 -21.95
N GLU A 147 -11.44 2.23 -20.73
CA GLU A 147 -10.29 2.96 -20.15
C GLU A 147 -9.52 2.14 -19.09
N MET A 148 -10.21 1.26 -18.34
CA MET A 148 -9.59 0.42 -17.32
C MET A 148 -8.95 -0.84 -17.92
N LEU A 149 -7.72 -1.15 -17.47
CA LEU A 149 -7.03 -2.40 -17.80
C LEU A 149 -7.86 -3.62 -17.40
N THR A 150 -7.80 -4.70 -18.16
CA THR A 150 -8.56 -5.94 -17.88
C THR A 150 -8.06 -6.61 -16.59
N SER A 151 -6.75 -6.74 -16.45
CA SER A 151 -6.06 -7.32 -15.30
C SER A 151 -5.06 -6.34 -14.71
N ASN A 152 -4.61 -6.63 -13.49
CA ASN A 152 -3.49 -5.90 -12.90
C ASN A 152 -2.23 -6.19 -13.70
N VAL A 153 -1.41 -5.16 -13.86
CA VAL A 153 -0.03 -5.37 -14.33
C VAL A 153 0.70 -6.18 -13.24
N PRO A 154 1.47 -7.22 -13.59
CA PRO A 154 2.25 -8.00 -12.64
C PRO A 154 3.21 -7.15 -11.80
N GLU A 155 3.52 -7.62 -10.59
CA GLU A 155 4.47 -6.92 -9.70
C GLU A 155 5.88 -6.88 -10.30
N ILE A 156 6.34 -7.99 -10.88
CA ILE A 156 7.67 -8.11 -11.52
C ILE A 156 7.88 -7.11 -12.66
N GLN A 157 6.80 -6.60 -13.27
CA GLN A 157 6.88 -5.60 -14.34
C GLN A 157 6.89 -4.15 -13.83
N ARG A 158 6.75 -3.94 -12.51
CA ARG A 158 6.50 -2.61 -11.92
C ARG A 158 7.36 -2.28 -10.70
N THR A 159 8.22 -3.18 -10.25
CA THR A 159 9.09 -2.97 -9.10
C THR A 159 10.57 -2.99 -9.50
N ASN A 160 11.43 -2.47 -8.63
CA ASN A 160 12.87 -2.66 -8.77
C ASN A 160 13.21 -4.17 -8.64
N LEU A 161 13.97 -4.69 -9.59
CA LEU A 161 14.33 -6.09 -9.66
C LEU A 161 15.69 -6.43 -9.03
N ALA A 162 16.42 -5.47 -8.45
CA ALA A 162 17.77 -5.70 -7.91
C ALA A 162 17.81 -6.86 -6.89
N SER A 163 16.89 -6.87 -5.92
CA SER A 163 16.76 -7.94 -4.92
C SER A 163 16.39 -9.29 -5.55
N THR A 164 15.47 -9.27 -6.53
CA THR A 164 15.03 -10.46 -7.26
C THR A 164 16.16 -11.06 -8.12
N VAL A 165 16.88 -10.22 -8.86
CA VAL A 165 18.02 -10.61 -9.70
C VAL A 165 19.15 -11.18 -8.86
N LEU A 166 19.46 -10.55 -7.72
CA LEU A 166 20.46 -11.07 -6.77
C LEU A 166 20.09 -12.49 -6.29
N SER A 167 18.81 -12.68 -5.95
CA SER A 167 18.28 -13.98 -5.50
C SER A 167 18.32 -15.04 -6.60
N LEU A 168 17.90 -14.70 -7.83
CA LEU A 168 17.93 -15.62 -8.98
C LEU A 168 19.37 -16.05 -9.31
N LYS A 169 20.31 -15.11 -9.32
CA LYS A 169 21.73 -15.41 -9.50
C LYS A 169 22.26 -16.31 -8.38
N ALA A 170 21.83 -16.10 -7.14
CA ALA A 170 22.25 -16.92 -5.99
C ALA A 170 21.73 -18.36 -6.08
N MET A 171 20.59 -18.57 -6.72
CA MET A 171 20.06 -19.90 -7.06
C MET A 171 20.80 -20.58 -8.22
N GLY A 172 21.73 -19.90 -8.88
CA GLY A 172 22.51 -20.42 -10.01
C GLY A 172 21.89 -20.13 -11.39
N ILE A 173 20.87 -19.27 -11.47
CA ILE A 173 20.25 -18.86 -12.73
C ILE A 173 21.09 -17.74 -13.33
N ASN A 174 21.91 -18.07 -14.32
CA ASN A 174 22.83 -17.12 -14.96
C ASN A 174 22.21 -16.41 -16.16
N ASP A 175 21.42 -17.12 -16.96
CA ASP A 175 20.70 -16.55 -18.10
C ASP A 175 19.30 -16.11 -17.66
N LEU A 176 19.20 -14.83 -17.30
CA LEU A 176 17.93 -14.22 -16.90
C LEU A 176 17.03 -13.94 -18.11
N LEU A 177 17.58 -13.89 -19.32
CA LEU A 177 16.80 -13.59 -20.52
C LEU A 177 16.08 -14.83 -21.05
N ALA A 178 16.71 -16.00 -20.90
CA ALA A 178 16.10 -17.29 -21.20
C ALA A 178 15.28 -17.86 -20.03
N PHE A 179 15.22 -17.17 -18.88
CA PHE A 179 14.45 -17.64 -17.74
C PHE A 179 12.95 -17.55 -18.02
N ASP A 180 12.24 -18.65 -17.75
CA ASP A 180 10.81 -18.80 -18.02
C ASP A 180 9.96 -18.09 -16.94
N PHE A 181 9.88 -16.77 -17.03
CA PHE A 181 8.97 -15.98 -16.21
C PHE A 181 7.51 -16.18 -16.67
N MET A 182 6.60 -16.38 -15.71
CA MET A 182 5.16 -16.39 -15.99
C MET A 182 4.70 -15.11 -16.71
N ASP A 183 5.19 -13.96 -16.23
CA ASP A 183 5.07 -12.67 -16.89
C ASP A 183 6.47 -12.04 -16.92
N SER A 184 7.08 -11.91 -18.10
CA SER A 184 8.44 -11.41 -18.21
C SER A 184 8.52 -9.93 -17.82
N PRO A 185 9.53 -9.52 -17.02
CA PRO A 185 9.80 -8.12 -16.77
C PRO A 185 10.32 -7.41 -18.04
N PRO A 186 10.19 -6.07 -18.13
CA PRO A 186 10.83 -5.30 -19.18
C PRO A 186 12.36 -5.50 -19.16
N MET A 187 12.94 -5.69 -20.34
CA MET A 187 14.39 -5.86 -20.52
C MET A 187 15.20 -4.72 -19.91
N GLU A 188 14.71 -3.49 -20.06
CA GLU A 188 15.36 -2.29 -19.49
C GLU A 188 15.49 -2.39 -17.96
N THR A 189 14.43 -2.84 -17.27
CA THR A 189 14.43 -3.02 -15.81
C THR A 189 15.42 -4.09 -15.36
N LEU A 190 15.53 -5.20 -16.11
CA LEU A 190 16.52 -6.25 -15.83
C LEU A 190 17.96 -5.74 -15.99
N ILE A 191 18.23 -5.00 -17.07
CA ILE A 191 19.56 -4.43 -17.34
C ILE A 191 19.94 -3.45 -16.23
N THR A 192 19.05 -2.53 -15.87
CA THR A 192 19.31 -1.57 -14.78
C THR A 192 19.56 -2.27 -13.44
N ALA A 193 18.82 -3.34 -13.14
CA ALA A 193 19.05 -4.14 -11.93
C ALA A 193 20.43 -4.83 -11.94
N MET A 194 20.86 -5.39 -13.08
CA MET A 194 22.18 -5.99 -13.23
C MET A 194 23.30 -4.94 -13.12
N GLU A 195 23.15 -3.77 -13.75
CA GLU A 195 24.09 -2.65 -13.66
C GLU A 195 24.21 -2.14 -12.21
N GLN A 196 23.09 -2.05 -11.49
CA GLN A 196 23.08 -1.68 -10.08
C GLN A 196 23.87 -2.70 -9.24
N LEU A 197 23.66 -4.00 -9.43
CA LEU A 197 24.37 -5.05 -8.69
C LEU A 197 25.86 -5.10 -9.04
N TYR A 198 26.21 -4.88 -10.30
CA TYR A 198 27.60 -4.74 -10.75
C TYR A 198 28.28 -3.54 -10.08
N THR A 199 27.63 -2.37 -10.06
CA THR A 199 28.13 -1.17 -9.37
C THR A 199 28.28 -1.38 -7.85
N LEU A 200 27.40 -2.22 -7.27
CA LEU A 200 27.53 -2.64 -5.86
C LEU A 200 28.66 -3.64 -5.63
N GLY A 201 29.27 -4.20 -6.68
CA GLY A 201 30.28 -5.25 -6.58
C GLY A 201 29.70 -6.62 -6.24
N ALA A 202 28.38 -6.77 -6.35
CA ALA A 202 27.70 -8.06 -6.16
C ALA A 202 27.90 -8.97 -7.38
N LEU A 203 28.02 -8.40 -8.58
CA LEU A 203 28.33 -9.10 -9.82
C LEU A 203 29.73 -8.71 -10.33
N ASP A 204 30.39 -9.63 -11.04
CA ASP A 204 31.64 -9.38 -11.77
C ASP A 204 31.39 -8.99 -13.24
N ASP A 205 32.47 -8.83 -14.02
CA ASP A 205 32.44 -8.45 -15.44
C ASP A 205 31.74 -9.48 -16.34
N GLU A 206 31.66 -10.73 -15.88
CA GLU A 206 30.95 -11.83 -16.57
C GLU A 206 29.48 -11.93 -16.12
N GLY A 207 29.04 -11.06 -15.20
CA GLY A 207 27.70 -11.07 -14.64
C GLY A 207 27.45 -12.24 -13.67
N LEU A 208 28.51 -12.83 -13.11
CA LEU A 208 28.47 -13.90 -12.11
C LEU A 208 28.56 -13.32 -10.69
N LEU A 209 28.08 -14.08 -9.71
CA LEU A 209 28.10 -13.64 -8.31
C LEU A 209 29.49 -13.66 -7.71
N THR A 210 29.92 -12.49 -7.23
CA THR A 210 31.14 -12.35 -6.44
C THR A 210 30.97 -12.94 -5.04
N ARG A 211 32.08 -13.05 -4.29
CA ARG A 211 32.03 -13.42 -2.86
C ARG A 211 31.22 -12.42 -2.02
N LEU A 212 31.24 -11.13 -2.40
CA LEU A 212 30.42 -10.10 -1.79
C LEU A 212 28.94 -10.32 -2.12
N GLY A 213 28.62 -10.54 -3.40
CA GLY A 213 27.25 -10.79 -3.84
C GLY A 213 26.61 -12.01 -3.18
N ARG A 214 27.36 -13.11 -3.02
CA ARG A 214 26.87 -14.29 -2.28
C ARG A 214 26.51 -13.97 -0.83
N ARG A 215 27.37 -13.20 -0.14
CA ARG A 215 27.06 -12.73 1.22
C ARG A 215 25.84 -11.81 1.25
N MET A 216 25.70 -10.91 0.28
CA MET A 216 24.54 -10.02 0.19
C MET A 216 23.24 -10.81 0.04
N ALA A 217 23.24 -11.92 -0.71
CA ALA A 217 22.08 -12.78 -0.91
C ALA A 217 21.64 -13.56 0.34
N GLU A 218 22.49 -13.65 1.38
CA GLU A 218 22.14 -14.28 2.65
C GLU A 218 21.28 -13.37 3.56
N PHE A 219 21.23 -12.05 3.28
CA PHE A 219 20.46 -11.10 4.08
C PHE A 219 19.07 -10.84 3.46
N PRO A 220 18.01 -10.76 4.28
CA PRO A 220 16.67 -10.40 3.84
C PRO A 220 16.52 -8.87 3.72
N LEU A 221 17.45 -8.21 3.04
CA LEU A 221 17.53 -6.76 2.91
C LEU A 221 17.77 -6.36 1.46
N GLU A 222 17.46 -5.11 1.13
CA GLU A 222 17.77 -4.53 -0.17
C GLU A 222 19.30 -4.50 -0.41
N PRO A 223 19.79 -4.78 -1.64
CA PRO A 223 21.22 -4.89 -1.95
C PRO A 223 22.08 -3.71 -1.47
N MET A 224 21.56 -2.48 -1.53
CA MET A 224 22.28 -1.30 -1.04
C MET A 224 22.49 -1.35 0.48
N LEU A 225 21.47 -1.76 1.24
CA LEU A 225 21.55 -1.90 2.69
C LEU A 225 22.45 -3.08 3.09
N CYS A 226 22.40 -4.19 2.33
CA CYS A 226 23.33 -5.31 2.52
C CYS A 226 24.79 -4.85 2.38
N LYS A 227 25.10 -4.10 1.31
CA LYS A 227 26.46 -3.59 1.09
C LYS A 227 26.91 -2.67 2.21
N MET A 228 26.04 -1.77 2.68
CA MET A 228 26.34 -0.89 3.81
C MET A 228 26.66 -1.68 5.08
N LEU A 229 25.88 -2.70 5.39
CA LEU A 229 26.07 -3.54 6.58
C LEU A 229 27.34 -4.40 6.48
N ILE A 230 27.66 -4.94 5.31
CA ILE A 230 28.89 -5.72 5.13
C ILE A 230 30.13 -4.81 5.21
N MET A 231 30.05 -3.61 4.63
CA MET A 231 31.16 -2.65 4.64
C MET A 231 31.42 -2.05 6.02
N SER A 232 30.39 -1.90 6.86
CA SER A 232 30.56 -1.34 8.21
C SER A 232 31.45 -2.21 9.11
N VAL A 233 31.50 -3.53 8.87
CA VAL A 233 32.44 -4.43 9.56
C VAL A 233 33.89 -4.08 9.21
N HIS A 234 34.16 -3.76 7.94
CA HIS A 234 35.50 -3.35 7.50
C HIS A 234 35.91 -1.97 8.01
N LEU A 235 34.93 -1.08 8.22
CA LEU A 235 35.13 0.28 8.75
C LEU A 235 35.07 0.37 10.28
N GLY A 236 34.75 -0.73 10.98
CA GLY A 236 34.67 -0.78 12.44
C GLY A 236 33.46 -0.06 13.06
N CYS A 237 32.37 0.15 12.30
CA CYS A 237 31.16 0.86 12.73
C CYS A 237 29.87 0.02 12.57
N SER A 238 29.99 -1.29 12.84
CA SER A 238 28.91 -2.24 12.57
C SER A 238 27.70 -2.08 13.47
N GLU A 239 27.88 -1.66 14.73
CA GLU A 239 26.79 -1.50 15.70
C GLU A 239 25.87 -0.33 15.32
N GLU A 240 26.46 0.81 14.97
CA GLU A 240 25.74 1.99 14.53
C GLU A 240 25.04 1.73 13.20
N MET A 241 25.73 1.08 12.26
CA MET A 241 25.15 0.78 10.95
C MET A 241 24.00 -0.23 11.04
N LEU A 242 24.11 -1.25 11.90
CA LEU A 242 23.03 -2.20 12.16
C LEU A 242 21.79 -1.48 12.70
N THR A 243 21.98 -0.53 13.62
CA THR A 243 20.89 0.28 14.17
C THR A 243 20.22 1.13 13.09
N ILE A 244 21.02 1.81 12.25
CA ILE A 244 20.50 2.63 11.14
C ILE A 244 19.72 1.78 10.13
N VAL A 245 20.29 0.66 9.69
CA VAL A 245 19.66 -0.25 8.72
C VAL A 245 18.35 -0.83 9.29
N SER A 246 18.33 -1.18 10.58
CA SER A 246 17.12 -1.66 11.25
C SER A 246 16.01 -0.59 11.24
N MET A 247 16.35 0.67 11.52
CA MET A 247 15.41 1.79 11.50
C MET A 247 14.92 2.13 10.08
N LEU A 248 15.73 1.94 9.05
CA LEU A 248 15.35 2.14 7.64
C LEU A 248 14.47 1.01 7.09
N SER A 249 14.54 -0.18 7.69
CA SER A 249 13.78 -1.36 7.25
C SER A 249 12.34 -1.38 7.76
N VAL A 250 11.98 -0.47 8.67
CA VAL A 250 10.62 -0.32 9.21
C VAL A 250 9.94 0.93 8.65
N GLN A 251 8.61 0.98 8.75
CA GLN A 251 7.86 2.19 8.41
C GLN A 251 8.28 3.36 9.31
N ASN A 252 8.08 4.58 8.82
CA ASN A 252 8.49 5.80 9.53
C ASN A 252 7.94 5.83 10.97
N VAL A 253 8.86 5.84 11.94
CA VAL A 253 8.55 5.79 13.37
C VAL A 253 7.94 7.10 13.87
N PHE A 254 8.11 8.21 13.14
CA PHE A 254 7.55 9.50 13.54
C PHE A 254 6.05 9.57 13.27
N TYR A 255 5.26 9.23 14.31
CA TYR A 255 3.85 9.52 14.33
C TYR A 255 3.61 11.04 14.49
N ARG A 256 2.88 11.65 13.55
CA ARG A 256 2.53 13.07 13.58
C ARG A 256 1.01 13.25 13.75
N PRO A 257 0.49 13.37 14.98
CA PRO A 257 -0.93 13.63 15.20
C PRO A 257 -1.31 15.02 14.66
N LYS A 258 -2.40 15.10 13.89
CA LYS A 258 -2.90 16.35 13.27
C LYS A 258 -3.05 17.51 14.26
N VAL A 259 -3.45 17.23 15.51
CA VAL A 259 -3.66 18.22 16.57
C VAL A 259 -2.37 18.98 16.93
N GLN A 260 -1.21 18.30 16.93
CA GLN A 260 0.08 18.92 17.24
C GLN A 260 0.69 19.65 16.02
N HIS A 261 0.33 19.25 14.80
CA HIS A 261 0.78 19.93 13.58
C HIS A 261 0.24 21.36 13.48
N ALA A 262 -1.04 21.57 13.80
CA ALA A 262 -1.62 22.92 13.87
C ALA A 262 -0.92 23.82 14.91
N GLN A 263 -0.50 23.25 16.05
CA GLN A 263 0.24 23.96 17.09
C GLN A 263 1.69 24.27 16.69
N HIS A 264 2.38 23.34 16.01
CA HIS A 264 3.75 23.56 15.51
C HIS A 264 3.80 24.59 14.37
N VAL A 265 2.83 24.56 13.45
CA VAL A 265 2.70 25.57 12.38
C VAL A 265 2.34 26.94 12.98
N ARG A 266 1.46 26.99 14.01
CA ARG A 266 1.19 28.23 14.76
C ARG A 266 2.42 28.76 15.52
N ARG A 267 3.26 27.88 16.09
CA ARG A 267 4.52 28.28 16.75
C ARG A 267 5.53 28.84 15.75
N LYS A 268 5.70 28.20 14.58
CA LYS A 268 6.60 28.70 13.52
C LYS A 268 6.16 30.05 12.94
N LYS A 269 4.84 30.31 12.84
CA LYS A 269 4.31 31.64 12.43
C LYS A 269 4.45 32.73 13.51
N LYS A 270 4.73 32.37 14.77
CA LYS A 270 4.87 33.29 15.90
C LYS A 270 6.31 33.66 16.26
N THR A 271 7.30 33.06 15.63
CA THR A 271 8.70 33.50 15.69
C THR A 271 8.92 34.54 14.60
N PRO A 272 8.89 35.86 14.89
CA PRO A 272 9.54 36.81 14.00
C PRO A 272 11.01 36.43 13.95
N ILE A 273 11.55 36.37 12.74
CA ILE A 273 12.99 36.36 12.49
C ILE A 273 13.50 37.67 13.10
N ALA A 274 14.11 37.61 14.28
CA ALA A 274 14.90 38.71 14.79
C ALA A 274 16.21 38.71 13.99
N LEU A 275 16.27 39.60 12.99
CA LEU A 275 17.51 40.19 12.51
C LEU A 275 17.84 41.36 13.43
#